data_AF-A0A7C5GEJ0-F1
#
_entry.id   AF-A0A7C5GEJ0-F1
#
_cell.length_a   1.000
_cell.length_b   1.000
_cell.length_c   1.000
_cell.angle_alpha   90.00
_cell.angle_beta   90.00
_cell.angle_gamma   90.00
#
_symmetry.space_group_name_H-M   'P 1'
#
loop_
_entity.id
_entity.type
_entity.pdbx_description
1 polymer ?
#
loop_
_entity_poly.entity_id
_entity_poly.type
_entity_poly.pdbx_seq_one_letter_code
_entity_poly.pdbx_strand_id
1 'polypeptide(L)' 'MDIAFIEKKIKEITSELEKEVMQVLMDESLDKKQTNLHMKPLTSTKKILENALDSIKMVNKLGKEELEK' A
#
# COMPACT_ATOMS: atom_id res chain seq x y z
N MET A 1 12.69 -10.93 -11.83
CA MET A 1 11.48 -10.77 -10.98
C MET A 1 10.42 -10.05 -11.81
N ASP A 2 9.17 -10.51 -11.83
CA ASP A 2 8.08 -9.83 -12.55
C ASP A 2 7.50 -8.70 -11.70
N ILE A 3 8.13 -7.52 -11.79
CA ILE A 3 7.71 -6.33 -11.03
C ILE A 3 6.36 -5.81 -11.49
N ALA A 4 6.04 -5.93 -12.78
CA ALA A 4 4.76 -5.46 -13.31
C ALA A 4 3.60 -6.25 -12.67
N PHE A 5 3.77 -7.56 -12.51
CA PHE A 5 2.80 -8.40 -11.79
C PHE A 5 2.68 -8.02 -10.31
N ILE A 6 3.80 -7.83 -9.61
CA ILE A 6 3.82 -7.45 -8.18
C ILE A 6 3.15 -6.07 -7.98
N GLU A 7 3.48 -5.09 -8.83
CA GLU A 7 2.87 -3.76 -8.79
C GLU A 7 1.37 -3.82 -9.02
N LYS A 8 0.92 -4.62 -9.99
CA LYS A 8 -0.51 -4.82 -10.24
C LYS A 8 -1.22 -5.38 -9.01
N LYS A 9 -0.64 -6.40 -8.36
CA LYS A 9 -1.22 -7.01 -7.16
C LYS A 9 -1.24 -6.07 -5.97
N ILE A 10 -0.17 -5.31 -5.74
CA ILE A 10 -0.15 -4.29 -4.68
C ILE A 10 -1.21 -3.21 -4.95
N LYS A 11 -1.39 -2.77 -6.20
CA LYS A 11 -2.45 -1.81 -6.56
C LYS A 11 -3.86 -2.36 -6.34
N GLU A 12 -4.09 -3.63 -6.66
CA GLU A 12 -5.36 -4.31 -6.36
C GLU A 12 -5.67 -4.26 -4.85
N ILE A 13 -4.69 -4.63 -4.00
CA ILE A 13 -4.82 -4.60 -2.54
C ILE A 13 -5.04 -3.17 -2.02
N THR A 14 -4.29 -2.19 -2.53
CA THR A 14 -4.46 -0.77 -2.14
C THR A 14 -5.84 -0.26 -2.51
N SER A 15 -6.41 -0.68 -3.64
CA SER A 15 -7.77 -0.29 -4.03
C SER A 15 -8.83 -0.86 -3.10
N GLU A 16 -8.63 -2.08 -2.57
CA GLU A 16 -9.51 -2.66 -1.56
C GLU A 16 -9.39 -1.92 -0.22
N LEU A 17 -8.17 -1.60 0.22
CA LEU A 17 -7.93 -0.75 1.40
C LEU A 17 -8.61 0.61 1.29
N GLU A 18 -8.62 1.23 0.12
CA GLU A 18 -9.30 2.51 -0.11
C GLU A 18 -10.83 2.41 0.00
N LYS A 19 -11.41 1.26 -0.37
CA LYS A 19 -12.84 0.99 -0.13
C LYS A 19 -13.14 0.86 1.36
N GLU A 20 -12.30 0.17 2.11
CA GLU A 20 -12.43 0.07 3.58
C GLU A 20 -12.31 1.44 4.25
N VAL A 21 -11.38 2.28 3.78
CA VAL A 21 -11.27 3.68 4.24
C VAL A 21 -12.58 4.44 3.98
N MET A 22 -13.15 4.33 2.77
CA MET A 22 -14.42 5.00 2.48
C MET A 22 -15.56 4.51 3.39
N GLN A 23 -15.64 3.20 3.66
CA GLN A 23 -16.65 2.65 4.58
C GLN A 23 -16.52 3.26 5.98
N VAL A 24 -15.30 3.35 6.52
CA VAL A 24 -15.04 3.96 7.84
C VAL A 24 -15.38 5.45 7.86
N LEU A 25 -15.13 6.18 6.76
CA LEU A 25 -15.43 7.60 6.66
C LEU A 25 -16.93 7.90 6.48
N MET A 26 -17.67 6.98 5.87
CA MET A 26 -19.11 7.11 5.64
C MET A 26 -19.96 6.60 6.81
N ASP A 27 -19.33 5.95 7.80
CA ASP A 27 -20.05 5.46 8.97
C ASP A 27 -20.39 6.60 9.94
N GLU A 28 -21.63 7.07 9.86
CA GLU A 28 -22.19 8.14 10.70
C GLU A 28 -22.29 7.75 12.19
N SER A 29 -22.13 6.46 12.53
CA SER A 29 -22.15 5.98 13.92
C SER A 29 -20.80 6.18 14.63
N LEU A 30 -19.72 6.41 13.88
CA LEU A 30 -18.38 6.58 14.44
C LEU A 30 -18.12 8.04 14.82
N ASP A 31 -17.68 8.25 16.07
CA ASP A 31 -17.16 9.55 16.47
C ASP A 31 -15.71 9.75 15.95
N LYS A 32 -15.25 11.00 15.91
CA LYS A 32 -13.90 11.36 15.41
C LYS A 32 -12.76 10.52 16.01
N LYS A 33 -12.85 10.13 17.29
CA LYS A 33 -11.84 9.30 17.95
C LYS A 33 -11.88 7.87 17.42
N GLN A 34 -13.07 7.30 17.24
CA GLN A 34 -13.27 5.97 16.68
C GLN A 34 -12.84 5.92 15.21
N THR A 35 -13.27 6.87 14.37
CA THR A 35 -12.82 6.98 12.97
C THR A 35 -11.29 6.99 12.90
N ASN A 36 -10.62 7.80 13.72
CA ASN A 36 -9.16 7.84 13.76
C ASN A 36 -8.52 6.50 14.18
N LEU A 37 -9.14 5.77 15.11
CA LEU A 37 -8.63 4.48 15.56
C LEU A 37 -8.72 3.43 14.44
N HIS A 38 -9.83 3.41 13.70
CA HIS A 38 -10.03 2.54 12.54
C HIS A 38 -9.14 2.93 11.34
N MET A 39 -8.87 4.22 11.15
CA MET A 39 -8.02 4.72 10.06
C MET A 39 -6.53 4.44 10.25
N LYS A 40 -6.03 4.34 11.49
CA LYS A 40 -4.62 4.07 11.80
C LYS A 40 -4.05 2.79 11.15
N PRO A 41 -4.67 1.61 11.32
CA PRO A 41 -4.17 0.40 10.68
C PRO A 41 -4.22 0.52 9.15
N LEU A 42 -5.30 1.06 8.57
CA LEU A 42 -5.44 1.26 7.12
C LEU A 42 -4.32 2.13 6.54
N THR A 43 -4.01 3.24 7.21
CA THR A 43 -2.93 4.16 6.83
C THR A 43 -1.56 3.48 6.94
N SER A 44 -1.32 2.73 8.01
CA SER A 44 -0.05 2.02 8.21
C SER A 44 0.14 0.92 7.16
N THR A 45 -0.91 0.15 6.87
CA THR A 45 -0.89 -0.92 5.87
C THR A 45 -0.60 -0.39 4.47
N LYS A 46 -1.26 0.70 4.03
CA LYS A 46 -0.97 1.34 2.74
C LYS A 46 0.51 1.75 2.63
N LYS A 47 1.04 2.38 3.68
CA LYS A 47 2.44 2.82 3.73
C LYS A 47 3.42 1.64 3.67
N ILE A 48 3.11 0.53 4.35
CA ILE A 48 3.93 -0.69 4.30
C ILE A 48 3.98 -1.25 2.87
N LEU A 49 2.83 -1.31 2.19
CA LEU A 49 2.73 -1.81 0.81
C LEU A 49 3.51 -0.92 -0.18
N GLU A 50 3.39 0.40 -0.05
CA GLU A 50 4.15 1.37 -0.86
C GLU A 50 5.66 1.21 -0.65
N ASN A 51 6.11 1.19 0.61
CA ASN A 51 7.52 1.01 0.94
C ASN A 51 8.07 -0.32 0.43
N ALA A 52 7.29 -1.40 0.51
CA ALA A 52 7.68 -2.72 0.03
C ALA A 52 7.84 -2.71 -1.51
N LEU A 53 6.91 -2.10 -2.23
CA LEU A 53 6.99 -1.96 -3.68
C LEU A 53 8.23 -1.16 -4.10
N ASP A 54 8.50 -0.04 -3.43
CA ASP A 54 9.67 0.79 -3.70
C ASP A 54 10.97 0.05 -3.41
N SER A 55 11.03 -0.70 -2.30
CA SER A 55 12.19 -1.54 -1.96
C SER A 55 12.46 -2.60 -3.04
N ILE A 56 11.41 -3.25 -3.54
CA ILE A 56 11.50 -4.25 -4.62
C ILE A 56 12.01 -3.61 -5.91
N LYS A 57 11.48 -2.44 -6.28
CA LYS A 57 11.92 -1.69 -7.47
C LYS A 57 13.38 -1.28 -7.36
N MET A 58 13.81 -0.80 -6.20
CA MET A 58 15.19 -0.40 -5.93
C MET A 58 16.16 -1.58 -6.08
N VAL A 59 15.87 -2.72 -5.45
CA VAL A 59 16.71 -3.93 -5.55
C VAL A 59 16.86 -4.37 -7.00
N ASN A 60 15.78 -4.38 -7.77
CA ASN A 60 15.84 -4.78 -9.17
C ASN A 60 16.58 -3.77 -10.05
N LYS A 61 16.52 -2.47 -9.73
CA LYS A 61 17.31 -1.45 -10.41
C LYS A 61 18.81 -1.68 -10.17
N LEU A 62 19.21 -1.86 -8.91
CA LEU A 62 20.60 -2.14 -8.53
C LEU A 62 21.12 -3.42 -9.20
N GLY A 63 20.33 -4.49 -9.20
CA GLY A 63 20.73 -5.75 -9.85
C GLY A 63 20.91 -5.65 -11.37
N LYS A 64 20.18 -4.74 -12.04
CA LYS A 64 20.41 -4.46 -13.47
C LYS A 64 21.67 -3.63 -13.69
N GLU A 65 21.88 -2.61 -12.87
CA GLU A 65 23.08 -1.76 -12.93
C GLU A 65 24.37 -2.54 -12.65
N GLU A 66 24.32 -3.58 -11.81
CA GLU A 66 25.45 -4.50 -11.58
C GLU A 66 25.72 -5.47 -12.74
N LEU A 67 24.70 -5.83 -13.52
CA LEU A 67 24.85 -6.69 -14.72
C LEU A 67 25.40 -5.93 -15.93
N GLU A 68 25.23 -4.60 -15.96
CA GLU A 68 25.72 -3.72 -17.03
C GLU A 68 27.15 -3.20 -16.80
N LYS A 69 27.78 -3.54 -15.66
CA LYS A 69 29.17 -3.22 -15.31
C LYS A 69 30.13 -4.36 -15.64
#